data_AF-A0AAX3X8P7-F1
#
_entry.id   AF-A0AAX3X8P7-F1
#
_cell.length_a   1.000
_cell.length_b   1.000
_cell.length_c   1.000
_cell.angle_alpha   90.00
_cell.angle_beta   90.00
_cell.angle_gamma   90.00
#
_symmetry.space_group_name_H-M   'P 1'
#
loop_
_entity.id
_entity.type
_entity.pdbx_description
1 polymer ?
#
loop_
_entity_poly.entity_id
_entity_poly.type
_entity_poly.pdbx_seq_one_letter_code
_entity_poly.pdbx_strand_id
1 'polypeptide(L)'
;MKAKKDKQERLNLVKKIARNTFWGLMVTLVITLMMVVVATITQPKYLPVMSNNIFELKYVADWVFLIGIVLLIVLGGFILYKTVKKQSVWNFVFSNLALLMTSSGLGFIVLSFLLPKNKLTVKAVGRAVKLVNISYFLTFIIIAITTMFAVYISRKYVDKNNWYLYFALLPYIIWAGWAYQQYQHWQSFLSAKNFNIQRLTSMFIYYQSHGTKIDMNLMFEGYKSCAFVVLIAFIYLLTVGGVQLVFKVKEKIQRKA
;
A
#
# COMPACT_ATOMS: atom_id res chain seq x y z
N MET A 1 43.37 8.77 28.38
CA MET A 1 42.72 9.10 27.09
C MET A 1 41.90 7.95 26.48
N LYS A 2 42.39 6.69 26.48
CA LYS A 2 41.63 5.51 25.98
C LYS A 2 40.22 5.36 26.57
N ALA A 3 40.06 5.48 27.88
CA ALA A 3 38.76 5.35 28.56
C ALA A 3 37.72 6.42 28.17
N LYS A 4 38.14 7.65 27.87
CA LYS A 4 37.24 8.70 27.34
C LYS A 4 36.84 8.40 25.89
N LYS A 5 37.76 7.89 25.06
CA LYS A 5 37.49 7.48 23.67
C LYS A 5 36.50 6.31 23.61
N ASP A 6 36.67 5.29 24.44
CA ASP A 6 35.76 4.14 24.57
C ASP A 6 34.35 4.56 25.03
N LYS A 7 34.27 5.50 25.98
CA LYS A 7 32.99 6.02 26.46
C LYS A 7 32.26 6.82 25.38
N GLN A 8 33.00 7.61 24.60
CA GLN A 8 32.47 8.37 23.45
C GLN A 8 31.96 7.45 22.34
N GLU A 9 32.72 6.39 22.01
CA GLU A 9 32.34 5.40 21.00
C GLU A 9 31.10 4.61 21.41
N ARG A 10 31.03 4.14 22.66
CA ARG A 10 29.83 3.49 23.19
C ARG A 10 28.61 4.41 23.14
N LEU A 11 28.76 5.68 23.49
CA LEU A 11 27.67 6.66 23.48
C LEU A 11 27.16 6.94 22.06
N ASN A 12 28.07 7.02 21.08
CA ASN A 12 27.72 7.14 19.65
C ASN A 12 27.01 5.89 19.12
N LEU A 13 27.43 4.70 19.58
CA LEU A 13 26.82 3.43 19.21
C LEU A 13 25.41 3.30 19.79
N VAL A 14 25.21 3.70 21.05
CA VAL A 14 23.88 3.78 21.70
C VAL A 14 22.98 4.78 20.98
N LYS A 15 23.46 5.99 20.65
CA LYS A 15 22.69 6.98 19.87
C LYS A 15 22.30 6.44 18.50
N LYS A 16 23.18 5.70 17.83
CA LYS A 16 22.91 5.08 16.52
C LYS A 16 21.85 3.98 16.63
N ILE A 17 21.91 3.14 17.67
CA ILE A 17 20.90 2.10 17.94
C ILE A 17 19.56 2.75 18.25
N ALA A 18 19.51 3.69 19.19
CA ALA A 18 18.28 4.37 19.59
C ALA A 18 17.59 5.06 18.39
N ARG A 19 18.37 5.76 17.56
CA ARG A 19 17.85 6.38 16.33
C ARG A 19 17.28 5.35 15.36
N ASN A 20 17.97 4.23 15.13
CA ASN A 20 17.49 3.19 14.22
C ASN A 20 16.25 2.49 14.77
N THR A 21 16.20 2.22 16.07
CA THR A 21 15.03 1.63 16.74
C THR A 21 13.83 2.57 16.68
N PHE A 22 14.03 3.88 16.90
CA PHE A 22 12.98 4.89 16.76
C PHE A 22 12.41 4.92 15.35
N TRP A 23 13.26 4.92 14.32
CA TRP A 23 12.80 4.85 12.92
C TRP A 23 12.06 3.56 12.61
N GLY A 24 12.56 2.42 13.10
CA GLY A 24 11.87 1.14 12.96
C GLY A 24 10.48 1.15 13.59
N LEU A 25 10.36 1.67 14.82
CA LEU A 25 9.08 1.81 15.52
C LEU A 25 8.11 2.74 14.79
N MET A 26 8.59 3.86 14.25
CA MET A 26 7.76 4.78 13.46
C MET A 26 7.22 4.10 12.19
N VAL A 27 8.06 3.34 11.48
CA VAL A 27 7.62 2.56 10.31
C VAL A 27 6.57 1.53 10.71
N THR A 28 6.82 0.76 11.78
CA THR A 28 5.85 -0.24 12.27
C THR A 28 4.53 0.41 12.68
N LEU A 29 4.56 1.55 13.39
CA LEU A 29 3.37 2.27 13.81
C LEU A 29 2.52 2.70 12.60
N VAL A 30 3.17 3.28 11.57
CA VAL A 30 2.48 3.69 10.33
C VAL A 30 1.79 2.49 9.70
N ILE A 31 2.42 1.32 9.70
CA ILE A 31 1.85 0.13 9.08
C ILE A 31 0.73 -0.48 9.92
N THR A 32 0.86 -0.50 11.25
CA THR A 32 -0.22 -0.96 12.13
C THR A 32 -1.44 -0.05 11.99
N LEU A 33 -1.25 1.27 11.98
CA LEU A 33 -2.34 2.22 11.73
C LEU A 33 -2.98 1.98 10.35
N MET A 34 -2.17 1.67 9.34
CA MET A 34 -2.65 1.32 8.01
C MET A 34 -3.44 0.02 7.97
N MET A 35 -2.99 -1.04 8.64
CA MET A 35 -3.75 -2.29 8.74
C MET A 35 -5.09 -2.07 9.45
N VAL A 36 -5.12 -1.23 10.48
CA VAL A 36 -6.37 -0.87 11.17
C VAL A 36 -7.30 -0.11 10.22
N VAL A 37 -6.81 0.89 9.50
CA VAL A 37 -7.61 1.65 8.52
C VAL A 37 -8.16 0.71 7.43
N VAL A 38 -7.32 -0.14 6.86
CA VAL A 38 -7.69 -1.11 5.82
C VAL A 38 -8.70 -2.15 6.33
N ALA A 39 -8.47 -2.72 7.51
CA ALA A 39 -9.36 -3.69 8.14
C ALA A 39 -10.73 -3.06 8.44
N THR A 40 -10.75 -1.79 8.81
CA THR A 40 -12.00 -1.06 9.05
C THR A 40 -12.79 -0.89 7.76
N ILE A 41 -12.14 -0.64 6.61
CA ILE A 41 -12.84 -0.34 5.34
C ILE A 41 -13.22 -1.60 4.56
N THR A 42 -12.41 -2.66 4.65
CA THR A 42 -12.72 -3.97 4.04
C THR A 42 -13.83 -4.70 4.79
N GLN A 43 -14.15 -4.27 6.02
CA GLN A 43 -15.27 -4.82 6.76
C GLN A 43 -16.60 -4.26 6.26
N PRO A 44 -17.54 -5.13 5.82
CA PRO A 44 -18.84 -4.71 5.29
C PRO A 44 -19.66 -3.84 6.23
N LYS A 45 -19.44 -3.96 7.55
CA LYS A 45 -20.13 -3.21 8.60
C LYS A 45 -19.82 -1.71 8.62
N TYR A 46 -18.67 -1.28 8.08
CA TYR A 46 -18.26 0.13 8.09
C TYR A 46 -18.45 0.83 6.73
N LEU A 47 -18.69 0.08 5.65
CA LEU A 47 -19.10 0.61 4.34
C LEU A 47 -20.32 1.57 4.38
N PRO A 48 -21.34 1.38 5.26
CA PRO A 48 -22.47 2.31 5.34
C PRO A 48 -22.11 3.70 5.86
N VAL A 49 -20.96 3.83 6.56
CA VAL A 49 -20.54 5.05 7.30
C VAL A 49 -19.47 5.85 6.55
N MET A 50 -19.26 5.56 5.26
CA MET A 50 -18.29 6.22 4.40
C MET A 50 -19.00 6.76 3.15
N SER A 51 -18.52 7.89 2.63
CA SER A 51 -19.02 8.43 1.37
C SER A 51 -18.61 7.55 0.21
N ASN A 52 -19.37 7.66 -0.87
CA ASN A 52 -19.05 6.98 -2.12
C ASN A 52 -17.69 7.49 -2.64
N ASN A 53 -17.52 8.80 -2.64
CA ASN A 53 -16.24 9.43 -2.88
C ASN A 53 -15.73 10.05 -1.58
N ILE A 54 -14.55 9.64 -1.10
CA ILE A 54 -13.96 10.16 0.13
C ILE A 54 -13.66 11.66 0.07
N PHE A 55 -13.59 12.24 -1.14
CA PHE A 55 -13.45 13.68 -1.33
C PHE A 55 -14.76 14.44 -1.09
N GLU A 56 -15.90 13.76 -0.89
CA GLU A 56 -17.15 14.39 -0.44
C GLU A 56 -17.12 14.78 1.04
N LEU A 57 -16.22 14.17 1.83
CA LEU A 57 -15.94 14.55 3.23
C LEU A 57 -17.19 14.58 4.14
N LYS A 58 -18.22 13.80 3.80
CA LYS A 58 -19.52 13.81 4.47
C LYS A 58 -19.50 13.07 5.81
N TYR A 59 -18.68 12.03 5.93
CA TYR A 59 -18.58 11.22 7.14
C TYR A 59 -17.19 11.32 7.76
N VAL A 60 -17.09 11.14 9.08
CA VAL A 60 -15.80 11.13 9.81
C VAL A 60 -14.84 10.08 9.23
N ALA A 61 -15.37 8.95 8.74
CA ALA A 61 -14.58 7.93 8.08
C ALA A 61 -13.84 8.45 6.83
N ASP A 62 -14.45 9.37 6.08
CA ASP A 62 -13.83 9.97 4.89
C ASP A 62 -12.60 10.80 5.27
N TRP A 63 -12.71 11.58 6.35
CA TRP A 63 -11.64 12.40 6.89
C TRP A 63 -10.48 11.57 7.42
N VAL A 64 -10.78 10.59 8.26
CA VAL A 64 -9.78 9.68 8.85
C VAL A 64 -8.99 8.98 7.73
N PHE A 65 -9.69 8.55 6.68
CA PHE A 65 -9.08 7.85 5.58
C PHE A 65 -8.22 8.76 4.69
N LEU A 66 -8.72 9.95 4.33
CA LEU A 66 -7.95 10.91 3.55
C LEU A 66 -6.69 11.35 4.31
N ILE A 67 -6.79 11.61 5.62
CA ILE A 67 -5.64 11.92 6.48
C ILE A 67 -4.65 10.75 6.48
N GLY A 68 -5.12 9.51 6.58
CA GLY A 68 -4.28 8.32 6.49
C GLY A 68 -3.48 8.24 5.18
N ILE A 69 -4.12 8.50 4.05
CA ILE A 69 -3.46 8.50 2.72
C ILE A 69 -2.47 9.65 2.59
N VAL A 70 -2.80 10.85 3.07
CA VAL A 70 -1.88 11.99 3.03
C VAL A 70 -0.65 11.71 3.90
N LEU A 71 -0.85 11.17 5.11
CA LEU A 71 0.25 10.77 5.99
C LEU A 71 1.14 9.71 5.35
N LEU A 72 0.57 8.73 4.62
CA LEU A 72 1.35 7.76 3.85
C LEU A 72 2.27 8.40 2.83
N ILE A 73 1.74 9.32 2.03
CA ILE A 73 2.49 9.98 0.97
C ILE A 73 3.61 10.82 1.57
N VAL A 74 3.30 11.60 2.61
CA VAL A 74 4.26 12.49 3.27
C VAL A 74 5.35 11.68 3.99
N LEU A 75 4.98 10.69 4.80
CA LEU A 75 5.95 9.88 5.54
C LEU A 75 6.77 8.98 4.62
N GLY A 76 6.14 8.34 3.63
CA GLY A 76 6.85 7.55 2.61
C GLY A 76 7.82 8.41 1.80
N GLY A 77 7.39 9.57 1.32
CA GLY A 77 8.25 10.53 0.62
C GLY A 77 9.43 11.00 1.50
N PHE A 78 9.18 11.30 2.78
CA PHE A 78 10.22 11.68 3.72
C PHE A 78 11.24 10.55 3.98
N ILE A 79 10.76 9.32 4.17
CA ILE A 79 11.63 8.15 4.35
C ILE A 79 12.49 7.96 3.10
N LEU A 80 11.90 7.95 1.91
CA LEU A 80 12.61 7.89 0.63
C LEU A 80 13.72 8.94 0.54
N TYR A 81 13.39 10.20 0.81
CA TYR A 81 14.35 11.30 0.79
C TYR A 81 15.54 11.06 1.73
N LYS A 82 15.30 10.54 2.93
CA LYS A 82 16.34 10.28 3.94
C LYS A 82 17.17 9.02 3.67
N THR A 83 16.61 8.01 3.00
CA THR A 83 17.25 6.70 2.81
C THR A 83 17.90 6.52 1.44
N VAL A 84 17.37 7.17 0.37
CA VAL A 84 17.79 6.91 -1.02
C VAL A 84 19.28 7.18 -1.25
N LYS A 85 19.88 8.17 -0.57
CA LYS A 85 21.31 8.51 -0.72
C LYS A 85 22.26 7.66 0.13
N LYS A 86 21.75 6.90 1.12
CA LYS A 86 22.59 6.17 2.08
C LYS A 86 22.75 4.70 1.67
N GLN A 87 23.92 4.12 1.92
CA GLN A 87 24.17 2.70 1.63
C GLN A 87 24.06 1.87 2.92
N SER A 88 22.97 1.13 3.07
CA SER A 88 22.76 0.12 4.11
C SER A 88 21.65 -0.82 3.67
N VAL A 89 21.71 -2.09 4.06
CA VAL A 89 20.63 -3.07 3.83
C VAL A 89 19.29 -2.53 4.34
N TRP A 90 19.30 -1.85 5.48
CA TRP A 90 18.09 -1.20 6.02
C TRP A 90 17.57 -0.07 5.14
N ASN A 91 18.45 0.69 4.50
CA ASN A 91 18.02 1.74 3.58
C ASN A 91 17.43 1.14 2.30
N PHE A 92 17.93 0.00 1.81
CA PHE A 92 17.30 -0.73 0.70
C PHE A 92 15.85 -1.10 1.05
N VAL A 93 15.66 -1.69 2.23
CA VAL A 93 14.35 -2.12 2.72
C VAL A 93 13.40 -0.94 2.87
N PHE A 94 13.80 0.08 3.64
CA PHE A 94 12.96 1.25 3.89
C PHE A 94 12.65 2.05 2.64
N SER A 95 13.59 2.17 1.69
CA SER A 95 13.32 2.90 0.44
C SER A 95 12.32 2.17 -0.44
N ASN A 96 12.43 0.85 -0.58
CA ASN A 96 11.47 0.08 -1.39
C ASN A 96 10.07 0.06 -0.78
N LEU A 97 9.97 -0.07 0.55
CA LEU A 97 8.69 0.02 1.26
C LEU A 97 8.06 1.39 1.14
N ALA A 98 8.86 2.44 1.35
CA ALA A 98 8.38 3.80 1.23
C ALA A 98 7.94 4.13 -0.20
N LEU A 99 8.65 3.64 -1.22
CA LEU A 99 8.22 3.76 -2.62
C LEU A 99 6.89 3.07 -2.87
N LEU A 100 6.75 1.84 -2.39
CA LEU A 100 5.52 1.04 -2.52
C LEU A 100 4.32 1.75 -1.85
N MET A 101 4.53 2.30 -0.64
CA MET A 101 3.49 3.03 0.11
C MET A 101 3.12 4.37 -0.53
N THR A 102 4.10 5.13 -0.99
CA THR A 102 3.84 6.43 -1.65
C THR A 102 3.15 6.25 -3.00
N SER A 103 3.59 5.28 -3.79
CA SER A 103 2.97 4.98 -5.10
C SER A 103 1.55 4.45 -4.97
N SER A 104 1.26 3.59 -3.98
CA SER A 104 -0.10 3.11 -3.73
C SER A 104 -1.01 4.26 -3.28
N GLY A 105 -0.55 5.12 -2.35
CA GLY A 105 -1.30 6.29 -1.91
C GLY A 105 -1.61 7.27 -3.05
N LEU A 106 -0.62 7.58 -3.89
CA LEU A 106 -0.82 8.44 -5.07
C LEU A 106 -1.75 7.78 -6.10
N GLY A 107 -1.57 6.49 -6.36
CA GLY A 107 -2.43 5.73 -7.25
C GLY A 107 -3.88 5.74 -6.78
N PHE A 108 -4.11 5.57 -5.48
CA PHE A 108 -5.43 5.68 -4.88
C PHE A 108 -6.07 7.05 -5.11
N ILE A 109 -5.32 8.15 -4.90
CA ILE A 109 -5.82 9.52 -5.14
C ILE A 109 -6.23 9.66 -6.62
N VAL A 110 -5.35 9.28 -7.55
CA VAL A 110 -5.60 9.39 -8.99
C VAL A 110 -6.84 8.57 -9.40
N LEU A 111 -6.96 7.34 -8.90
CA LEU A 111 -8.10 6.47 -9.21
C LEU A 111 -9.40 6.96 -8.55
N SER A 112 -9.32 7.60 -7.39
CA SER A 112 -10.49 8.14 -6.69
C SER A 112 -11.12 9.35 -7.41
N PHE A 113 -10.35 10.08 -8.21
CA PHE A 113 -10.91 11.11 -9.11
C PHE A 113 -11.77 10.53 -10.24
N LEU A 114 -11.62 9.25 -10.55
CA LEU A 114 -12.44 8.57 -11.57
C LEU A 114 -13.77 8.06 -11.01
N LEU A 115 -14.03 8.19 -9.70
CA LEU A 115 -15.26 7.70 -9.10
C LEU A 115 -16.46 8.58 -9.52
N PRO A 116 -17.55 7.99 -10.04
CA PRO A 116 -18.73 8.74 -10.40
C PRO A 116 -19.39 9.36 -9.16
N LYS A 117 -19.71 10.67 -9.25
CA LYS A 117 -20.36 11.45 -8.18
C LYS A 117 -21.90 11.50 -8.26
N ASN A 118 -22.49 10.74 -9.19
CA ASN A 118 -23.89 10.90 -9.59
C ASN A 118 -24.81 9.85 -8.95
N LYS A 119 -26.12 10.17 -8.89
CA LYS A 119 -27.19 9.24 -8.49
C LYS A 119 -27.17 7.94 -9.30
N LEU A 120 -27.54 6.82 -8.64
CA LEU A 120 -27.69 5.49 -9.27
C LEU A 120 -28.69 5.56 -10.43
N THR A 121 -28.19 5.63 -11.65
CA THR A 121 -28.97 5.59 -12.89
C THR A 121 -28.27 4.65 -13.87
N VAL A 122 -29.03 4.05 -14.79
CA VAL A 122 -28.47 3.12 -15.81
C VAL A 122 -27.30 3.76 -16.58
N LYS A 123 -27.43 5.05 -16.92
CA LYS A 123 -26.37 5.82 -17.59
C LYS A 123 -25.13 6.03 -16.72
N ALA A 124 -25.31 6.28 -15.42
CA ALA A 124 -24.20 6.41 -14.47
C ALA A 124 -23.49 5.07 -14.24
N VAL A 125 -24.24 3.98 -14.07
CA VAL A 125 -23.70 2.62 -13.90
C VAL A 125 -22.93 2.19 -15.15
N GLY A 126 -23.46 2.44 -16.35
CA GLY A 126 -22.74 2.15 -17.59
C GLY A 126 -21.43 2.95 -17.74
N ARG A 127 -21.39 4.20 -17.26
CA ARG A 127 -20.13 4.98 -17.20
C ARG A 127 -19.18 4.41 -16.15
N ALA A 128 -19.68 4.04 -14.97
CA ALA A 128 -18.88 3.45 -13.91
C ALA A 128 -18.18 2.16 -14.38
N VAL A 129 -18.89 1.27 -15.08
CA VAL A 129 -18.32 0.04 -15.68
C VAL A 129 -17.14 0.35 -16.61
N LYS A 130 -17.26 1.39 -17.46
CA LYS A 130 -16.14 1.84 -18.33
C LYS A 130 -14.97 2.37 -17.52
N LEU A 131 -15.25 3.17 -16.49
CA LEU A 131 -14.23 3.75 -15.61
C LEU A 131 -13.49 2.69 -14.79
N VAL A 132 -14.16 1.61 -14.40
CA VAL A 132 -13.53 0.45 -13.74
C VAL A 132 -12.50 -0.20 -14.67
N ASN A 133 -12.81 -0.40 -15.96
CA ASN A 133 -11.83 -0.93 -16.92
C ASN A 133 -10.61 0.02 -17.07
N ILE A 134 -10.86 1.32 -17.15
CA ILE A 134 -9.78 2.33 -17.19
C ILE A 134 -8.94 2.28 -15.90
N SER A 135 -9.58 2.07 -14.75
CA SER A 135 -8.88 1.98 -13.45
C SER A 135 -7.90 0.80 -13.40
N TYR A 136 -8.27 -0.36 -13.96
CA TYR A 136 -7.35 -1.51 -14.06
C TYR A 136 -6.14 -1.19 -14.93
N PHE A 137 -6.36 -0.58 -16.11
CA PHE A 137 -5.28 -0.17 -17.00
C PHE A 137 -4.32 0.83 -16.35
N LEU A 138 -4.85 1.87 -15.69
CA LEU A 138 -4.06 2.84 -14.95
C LEU A 138 -3.30 2.20 -13.79
N THR A 139 -3.88 1.22 -13.11
CA THR A 139 -3.21 0.46 -12.05
C THR A 139 -1.97 -0.25 -12.58
N PHE A 140 -2.04 -0.91 -13.75
CA PHE A 140 -0.87 -1.52 -14.37
C PHE A 140 0.21 -0.49 -14.76
N ILE A 141 -0.18 0.69 -15.24
CA ILE A 141 0.77 1.78 -15.52
C ILE A 141 1.49 2.23 -14.23
N ILE A 142 0.74 2.42 -13.14
CA ILE A 142 1.31 2.79 -11.84
C ILE A 142 2.29 1.72 -11.37
N ILE A 143 1.94 0.43 -11.47
CA ILE A 143 2.82 -0.68 -11.11
C ILE A 143 4.10 -0.65 -11.95
N ALA A 144 4.00 -0.48 -13.27
CA ALA A 144 5.15 -0.45 -14.16
C ALA A 144 6.11 0.70 -13.82
N ILE A 145 5.60 1.92 -13.67
CA ILE A 145 6.40 3.11 -13.29
C ILE A 145 7.07 2.89 -11.94
N THR A 146 6.32 2.39 -10.96
CA THR A 146 6.86 2.17 -9.61
C THR A 146 7.93 1.09 -9.59
N THR A 147 7.76 0.03 -10.39
CA THR A 147 8.76 -1.03 -10.55
C THR A 147 10.06 -0.48 -11.14
N MET A 148 9.98 0.38 -12.16
CA MET A 148 11.17 1.05 -12.72
C MET A 148 11.89 1.88 -11.67
N PHE A 149 11.16 2.65 -10.87
CA PHE A 149 11.75 3.41 -9.76
C PHE A 149 12.37 2.50 -8.69
N ALA A 150 11.75 1.38 -8.36
CA ALA A 150 12.25 0.42 -7.39
C ALA A 150 13.60 -0.16 -7.82
N VAL A 151 13.74 -0.51 -9.10
CA VAL A 151 15.02 -0.95 -9.69
C VAL A 151 16.04 0.19 -9.64
N TYR A 152 15.65 1.40 -10.04
CA TYR A 152 16.55 2.57 -10.05
C TYR A 152 17.13 2.89 -8.67
N ILE A 153 16.29 2.98 -7.62
CA ILE A 153 16.76 3.25 -6.26
C ILE A 153 17.57 2.09 -5.66
N SER A 154 17.36 0.88 -6.19
CA SER A 154 18.01 -0.35 -5.74
C SER A 154 19.31 -0.66 -6.49
N ARG A 155 19.63 0.02 -7.59
CA ARG A 155 20.77 -0.26 -8.49
C ARG A 155 22.08 -0.51 -7.74
N LYS A 156 22.44 0.40 -6.83
CA LYS A 156 23.67 0.32 -5.99
C LYS A 156 23.76 -0.92 -5.07
N TYR A 157 22.65 -1.63 -4.86
CA TYR A 157 22.59 -2.89 -4.12
C TYR A 157 22.58 -4.09 -5.07
N VAL A 158 21.87 -3.95 -6.20
CA VAL A 158 21.81 -4.96 -7.28
C VAL A 158 23.22 -5.25 -7.82
N ASP A 159 24.04 -4.22 -8.02
CA ASP A 159 25.42 -4.34 -8.49
C ASP A 159 26.29 -5.22 -7.55
N LYS A 160 25.88 -5.41 -6.29
CA LYS A 160 26.58 -6.27 -5.31
C LYS A 160 26.03 -7.69 -5.27
N ASN A 161 24.73 -7.86 -5.49
CA ASN A 161 24.05 -9.14 -5.43
C ASN A 161 22.68 -9.08 -6.13
N ASN A 162 22.46 -9.97 -7.09
CA ASN A 162 21.21 -10.09 -7.85
C ASN A 162 19.98 -10.40 -6.98
N TRP A 163 20.16 -10.96 -5.78
CA TRP A 163 19.07 -11.15 -4.82
C TRP A 163 18.36 -9.84 -4.46
N TYR A 164 19.05 -8.70 -4.45
CA TYR A 164 18.41 -7.40 -4.22
C TYR A 164 17.44 -7.00 -5.33
N LEU A 165 17.68 -7.44 -6.57
CA LEU A 165 16.74 -7.23 -7.67
C LEU A 165 15.47 -8.05 -7.45
N TYR A 166 15.63 -9.33 -7.08
CA TYR A 166 14.50 -10.20 -6.76
C TYR A 166 13.63 -9.59 -5.64
N PHE A 167 14.24 -9.19 -4.52
CA PHE A 167 13.50 -8.60 -3.40
C PHE A 167 12.88 -7.24 -3.72
N ALA A 168 13.49 -6.44 -4.60
CA ALA A 168 12.91 -5.19 -5.06
C ALA A 168 11.68 -5.43 -5.95
N LEU A 169 11.69 -6.46 -6.80
CA LEU A 169 10.62 -6.75 -7.75
C LEU A 169 9.45 -7.53 -7.15
N LEU A 170 9.71 -8.40 -6.17
CA LEU A 170 8.72 -9.33 -5.61
C LEU A 170 7.39 -8.66 -5.19
N PRO A 171 7.38 -7.52 -4.46
CA PRO A 171 6.13 -6.86 -4.09
C PRO A 171 5.28 -6.44 -5.29
N TYR A 172 5.93 -5.98 -6.37
CA TYR A 172 5.25 -5.51 -7.58
C TYR A 172 4.74 -6.66 -8.44
N ILE A 173 5.43 -7.80 -8.46
CA ILE A 173 4.95 -9.01 -9.12
C ILE A 173 3.67 -9.51 -8.43
N ILE A 174 3.67 -9.57 -7.10
CA ILE A 174 2.49 -9.98 -6.32
C ILE A 174 1.34 -9.00 -6.56
N TRP A 175 1.61 -7.69 -6.53
CA TRP A 175 0.59 -6.67 -6.79
C TRP A 175 0.02 -6.76 -8.21
N ALA A 176 0.87 -6.96 -9.22
CA ALA A 176 0.44 -7.15 -10.61
C ALA A 176 -0.41 -8.42 -10.77
N GLY A 177 0.00 -9.53 -10.16
CA GLY A 177 -0.74 -10.79 -10.21
C GLY A 177 -2.13 -10.67 -9.59
N TRP A 178 -2.25 -10.00 -8.44
CA TRP A 178 -3.53 -9.72 -7.81
C TRP A 178 -4.43 -8.82 -8.67
N ALA A 179 -3.89 -7.69 -9.16
CA ALA A 179 -4.64 -6.77 -10.01
C ALA A 179 -5.13 -7.47 -11.30
N TYR A 180 -4.30 -8.35 -11.87
CA TYR A 180 -4.66 -9.17 -13.03
C TYR A 180 -5.77 -10.17 -12.71
N GLN A 181 -5.70 -10.86 -11.58
CA GLN A 181 -6.75 -11.78 -11.16
C GLN A 181 -8.10 -11.06 -10.98
N GLN A 182 -8.10 -9.89 -10.34
CA GLN A 182 -9.30 -9.06 -10.18
C GLN A 182 -9.84 -8.59 -11.53
N TYR A 183 -8.96 -8.17 -12.44
CA TYR A 183 -9.35 -7.82 -13.81
C TYR A 183 -10.01 -8.99 -14.53
N GLN A 184 -9.47 -10.21 -14.42
CA GLN A 184 -10.05 -11.42 -15.02
C GLN A 184 -11.43 -11.75 -14.44
N HIS A 185 -11.59 -11.66 -13.12
CA HIS A 185 -12.90 -11.83 -12.47
C HIS A 185 -13.91 -10.78 -12.95
N TRP A 186 -13.46 -9.54 -13.12
CA TRP A 186 -14.30 -8.46 -13.66
C TRP A 186 -14.71 -8.71 -15.12
N GLN A 187 -13.78 -9.11 -15.99
CA GLN A 187 -14.12 -9.45 -17.38
C GLN A 187 -15.06 -10.65 -17.46
N SER A 188 -14.87 -11.66 -16.61
CA SER A 188 -15.75 -12.84 -16.51
C SER A 188 -17.16 -12.46 -16.05
N PHE A 189 -17.27 -11.49 -15.12
CA PHE A 189 -18.55 -10.95 -14.69
C PHE A 189 -19.27 -10.21 -15.82
N LEU A 190 -18.55 -9.39 -16.60
CA LEU A 190 -19.11 -8.65 -17.73
C LEU A 190 -19.53 -9.55 -18.89
N SER A 191 -18.84 -10.67 -19.11
CA SER A 191 -19.13 -11.63 -20.18
C SER A 191 -20.18 -12.68 -19.82
N ALA A 192 -20.66 -12.69 -18.57
CA ALA A 192 -21.69 -13.62 -18.13
C ALA A 192 -22.99 -13.42 -18.96
N LYS A 193 -23.59 -14.52 -19.43
CA LYS A 193 -24.79 -14.51 -20.29
C LYS A 193 -25.97 -13.68 -19.76
N ASN A 194 -26.04 -13.45 -18.45
CA ASN A 194 -27.11 -12.73 -17.78
C ASN A 194 -26.74 -11.28 -17.39
N PHE A 195 -25.54 -10.81 -17.74
CA PHE A 195 -25.10 -9.46 -17.43
C PHE A 195 -25.93 -8.43 -18.22
N ASN A 196 -26.58 -7.53 -17.48
CA ASN A 196 -27.29 -6.38 -18.03
C ASN A 196 -27.13 -5.21 -17.06
N ILE A 197 -26.74 -4.05 -17.58
CA ILE A 197 -26.56 -2.80 -16.82
C ILE A 197 -27.85 -2.41 -16.08
N GLN A 198 -29.02 -2.65 -16.67
CA GLN A 198 -30.31 -2.39 -16.02
C GLN A 198 -30.47 -3.23 -14.76
N ARG A 199 -30.23 -4.55 -14.85
CA ARG A 199 -30.30 -5.48 -13.70
C ARG A 199 -29.28 -5.13 -12.63
N LEU A 200 -28.05 -4.76 -13.03
CA LEU A 200 -27.01 -4.31 -12.10
C LEU A 200 -27.42 -3.02 -11.37
N THR A 201 -28.04 -2.08 -12.09
CA THR A 201 -28.56 -0.84 -11.51
C THR A 201 -29.67 -1.13 -10.50
N SER A 202 -30.62 -2.01 -10.83
CA SER A 202 -31.68 -2.45 -9.94
C SER A 202 -31.13 -3.11 -8.66
N MET A 203 -30.09 -3.93 -8.81
CA MET A 203 -29.39 -4.56 -7.68
C MET A 203 -28.78 -3.50 -6.74
N PHE A 204 -28.07 -2.51 -7.27
CA PHE A 204 -27.52 -1.42 -6.43
C PHE A 204 -28.61 -0.62 -5.71
N ILE A 205 -29.70 -0.29 -6.40
CA ILE A 205 -30.84 0.43 -5.80
C ILE A 205 -31.46 -0.41 -4.66
N TYR A 206 -31.65 -1.71 -4.89
CA TYR A 206 -32.21 -2.62 -3.90
C TYR A 206 -31.34 -2.73 -2.65
N TYR A 207 -30.03 -2.91 -2.79
CA TYR A 207 -29.15 -2.99 -1.63
C TYR A 207 -29.07 -1.67 -0.87
N GLN A 208 -29.00 -0.54 -1.60
CA GLN A 208 -28.99 0.78 -0.99
C GLN A 208 -30.26 1.04 -0.15
N SER A 209 -31.43 0.59 -0.59
CA SER A 209 -32.69 0.76 0.16
C SER A 209 -32.82 -0.16 1.38
N HIS A 210 -32.08 -1.27 1.43
CA HIS A 210 -32.10 -2.24 2.54
C HIS A 210 -30.91 -2.07 3.51
N GLY A 211 -30.36 -0.85 3.61
CA GLY A 211 -29.31 -0.52 4.58
C GLY A 211 -27.95 -1.16 4.30
N THR A 212 -27.80 -1.89 3.19
CA THR A 212 -26.53 -2.51 2.79
C THR A 212 -25.94 -1.68 1.67
N LYS A 213 -24.93 -0.86 1.97
CA LYS A 213 -24.35 0.06 0.99
C LYS A 213 -23.40 -0.67 0.03
N ILE A 214 -23.98 -1.49 -0.86
CA ILE A 214 -23.28 -2.05 -2.02
C ILE A 214 -23.38 -1.02 -3.14
N ASP A 215 -22.35 -0.19 -3.28
CA ASP A 215 -22.28 0.84 -4.32
C ASP A 215 -21.28 0.46 -5.43
N MET A 216 -21.40 1.15 -6.56
CA MET A 216 -20.51 1.07 -7.72
C MET A 216 -19.02 1.18 -7.36
N ASN A 217 -18.68 1.81 -6.25
CA ASN A 217 -17.29 2.01 -5.83
C ASN A 217 -16.61 0.75 -5.27
N LEU A 218 -17.39 -0.26 -4.85
CA LEU A 218 -16.85 -1.59 -4.54
C LEU A 218 -16.32 -2.32 -5.79
N MET A 219 -16.70 -1.86 -6.98
CA MET A 219 -16.18 -2.35 -8.26
C MET A 219 -14.84 -1.70 -8.62
N PHE A 220 -14.45 -0.59 -7.98
CA PHE A 220 -13.21 0.12 -8.31
C PHE A 220 -12.00 -0.51 -7.61
N GLU A 221 -10.95 -0.78 -8.40
CA GLU A 221 -9.76 -1.47 -7.94
C GLU A 221 -8.92 -0.62 -6.97
N GLY A 222 -8.98 0.71 -7.07
CA GLY A 222 -8.17 1.62 -6.24
C GLY A 222 -8.29 1.35 -4.73
N TYR A 223 -9.50 1.14 -4.23
CA TYR A 223 -9.75 0.82 -2.82
C TYR A 223 -9.16 -0.52 -2.37
N LYS A 224 -9.16 -1.54 -3.25
CA LYS A 224 -8.68 -2.89 -2.94
C LYS A 224 -7.18 -3.03 -3.08
N SER A 225 -6.61 -2.43 -4.12
CA SER A 225 -5.18 -2.44 -4.40
C SER A 225 -4.36 -1.75 -3.31
N CYS A 226 -4.83 -0.61 -2.77
CA CYS A 226 -4.13 0.08 -1.68
C CYS A 226 -4.07 -0.77 -0.39
N ALA A 227 -5.18 -1.41 -0.04
CA ALA A 227 -5.29 -2.32 1.10
C ALA A 227 -4.35 -3.53 0.99
N PHE A 228 -4.28 -4.12 -0.20
CA PHE A 228 -3.45 -5.29 -0.48
C PHE A 228 -1.95 -4.94 -0.49
N VAL A 229 -1.58 -3.76 -1.01
CA VAL A 229 -0.20 -3.29 -1.02
C VAL A 229 0.33 -3.01 0.39
N VAL A 230 -0.50 -2.48 1.28
CA VAL A 230 -0.17 -2.32 2.71
C VAL A 230 0.09 -3.67 3.37
N LEU A 231 -0.72 -4.69 3.07
CA LEU A 231 -0.52 -6.05 3.58
C LEU A 231 0.81 -6.64 3.09
N ILE A 232 1.15 -6.47 1.80
CA ILE A 232 2.43 -6.90 1.23
C ILE A 232 3.60 -6.16 1.89
N ALA A 233 3.49 -4.85 2.09
CA ALA A 233 4.51 -4.05 2.77
C ALA A 233 4.74 -4.54 4.21
N PHE A 234 3.67 -4.91 4.92
CA PHE A 234 3.75 -5.48 6.27
C PHE A 234 4.41 -6.86 6.28
N ILE A 235 4.00 -7.76 5.38
CA ILE A 235 4.60 -9.10 5.24
C ILE A 235 6.09 -8.98 4.89
N TYR A 236 6.45 -8.07 3.97
CA TYR A 236 7.84 -7.82 3.59
C TYR A 236 8.67 -7.35 4.79
N LEU A 237 8.11 -6.50 5.65
CA LEU A 237 8.77 -6.05 6.87
C LEU A 237 8.89 -7.12 7.95
N LEU A 238 7.84 -7.94 8.15
CA LEU A 238 7.92 -9.09 9.06
C LEU A 238 8.99 -10.08 8.59
N THR A 239 9.05 -10.33 7.28
CA THR A 239 10.02 -11.27 6.68
C THR A 239 11.45 -10.74 6.84
N VAL A 240 11.71 -9.50 6.45
CA VAL A 240 13.04 -8.89 6.55
C VAL A 240 13.44 -8.63 8.01
N GLY A 241 12.51 -8.17 8.84
CA GLY A 241 12.72 -7.93 10.26
C GLY A 241 12.97 -9.22 11.04
N GLY A 242 12.21 -10.27 10.73
CA GLY A 242 12.39 -11.62 11.29
C GLY A 242 13.73 -12.23 10.92
N VAL A 243 14.12 -12.16 9.64
CA VAL A 243 15.44 -12.63 9.17
C VAL A 243 16.57 -11.90 9.89
N GLN A 244 16.48 -10.58 10.06
CA GLN A 244 17.51 -9.83 10.80
C GLN A 244 17.56 -10.13 12.29
N LEU A 245 16.43 -10.41 12.93
CA LEU A 245 16.38 -10.85 14.32
C LEU A 245 17.11 -12.19 14.49
N VAL A 246 16.84 -13.15 13.60
CA VAL A 246 17.50 -14.46 13.60
C VAL A 246 19.02 -14.32 13.40
N PHE A 247 19.45 -13.52 12.43
CA PHE A 247 20.89 -13.29 12.19
C PHE A 247 21.60 -12.61 13.36
N LYS A 248 20.97 -11.60 13.98
CA LYS A 248 21.53 -10.95 15.18
C LYS A 248 21.60 -11.87 16.39
N VAL A 249 20.59 -12.73 16.59
CA VAL A 249 20.61 -13.72 17.68
C VAL A 249 21.73 -14.73 17.44
N LYS A 250 21.91 -15.18 16.20
CA LYS A 250 22.99 -16.10 15.80
C LYS A 250 24.38 -15.50 16.05
N GLU A 251 24.62 -14.25 15.65
CA GLU A 251 25.87 -13.53 15.95
C GLU A 251 26.11 -13.37 17.46
N LYS A 252 25.04 -13.12 18.24
CA LYS A 252 25.15 -12.93 19.69
C LYS A 252 25.46 -14.23 20.43
N ILE A 253 25.01 -15.37 19.90
CA ILE A 253 25.35 -16.71 20.40
C ILE A 253 26.80 -17.04 20.03
N GLN A 254 27.22 -16.79 18.79
CA GLN A 254 28.59 -17.06 18.33
C GLN A 254 29.66 -16.19 18.98
N ARG A 255 29.32 -15.01 19.52
CA ARG A 255 30.25 -14.17 20.30
C ARG A 255 30.33 -14.55 21.79
N LYS A 256 29.43 -15.43 22.25
CA LYS A 256 29.39 -15.92 23.64
C LYS A 256 29.95 -17.34 23.78
N ALA A 257 30.03 -18.08 22.68
CA ALA A 257 30.82 -19.30 22.57
C ALA A 257 32.28 -18.95 22.24
#